data_AF-A0A8T4ZYX9-F1
#
_entry.id   AF-A0A8T4ZYX9-F1
#
_cell.length_a   1.000
_cell.length_b   1.000
_cell.length_c   1.000
_cell.angle_alpha   90.00
_cell.angle_beta   90.00
_cell.angle_gamma   90.00
#
_symmetry.space_group_name_H-M   'P 1'
#
loop_
_entity.id
_entity.type
_entity.pdbx_description
1 polymer ?
#
loop_
_entity_poly.entity_id
_entity_poly.type
_entity_poly.pdbx_seq_one_letter_code
_entity_poly.pdbx_strand_id
1 'polypeptide(L)' 'SHRSGDTCDWHIAHLAVAFKCPIIKAGVVEGARIAKINELLRIEEFLGERAEMAELHIP' A
#
# COMPACT_ATOMS: atom_id res chain seq x y z
N SER A 1 5.51 -5.03 4.59
CA SER A 1 5.37 -6.11 3.61
C SER A 1 4.32 -7.09 4.10
N HIS A 2 3.56 -7.74 3.20
CA HIS A 2 2.62 -8.79 3.55
C HIS A 2 3.30 -10.07 4.04
N ARG A 3 2.53 -10.98 4.66
CA ARG A 3 2.94 -12.36 4.94
C ARG A 3 2.04 -13.35 4.19
N SER A 4 2.55 -14.57 3.97
CA SER A 4 1.83 -15.61 3.22
C SER A 4 0.55 -16.08 3.89
N GLY A 5 0.39 -15.85 5.20
CA GLY A 5 -0.83 -16.12 5.96
C GLY A 5 -1.61 -14.86 6.34
N ASP A 6 -1.41 -13.74 5.64
CA ASP A 6 -2.17 -12.51 5.92
C ASP A 6 -3.66 -12.68 5.62
N THR A 7 -4.46 -11.97 6.40
CA THR A 7 -5.90 -11.77 6.18
C THR A 7 -6.15 -10.66 5.15
N CYS A 8 -7.43 -10.38 4.88
CA CYS A 8 -7.86 -9.23 4.08
C CYS A 8 -7.66 -7.87 4.75
N ASP A 9 -6.99 -7.79 5.90
CA ASP A 9 -6.68 -6.52 6.54
C ASP A 9 -5.70 -5.70 5.69
N TRP A 10 -5.95 -4.40 5.58
CA TRP A 10 -5.21 -3.48 4.71
C TRP A 10 -4.35 -2.47 5.47
N HIS A 11 -4.14 -2.66 6.78
CA HIS A 11 -3.41 -1.72 7.63
C HIS A 11 -2.01 -1.37 7.09
N ILE A 12 -1.32 -2.32 6.44
CA ILE A 12 0.01 -2.05 5.88
C ILE A 12 0.01 -1.05 4.72
N ALA A 13 -1.13 -0.85 4.03
CA ALA A 13 -1.29 0.19 3.02
C ALA A 13 -1.25 1.58 3.67
N HIS A 14 -2.03 1.79 4.73
CA HIS A 14 -2.03 3.03 5.51
C HIS A 14 -0.66 3.31 6.14
N LEU A 15 -0.03 2.30 6.73
CA LEU A 15 1.32 2.46 7.30
C LEU A 15 2.34 2.88 6.23
N ALA A 16 2.28 2.28 5.02
CA ALA A 16 3.19 2.65 3.95
C ALA A 16 3.02 4.12 3.52
N VAL A 17 1.79 4.60 3.39
CA VAL A 17 1.50 6.01 3.03
C VAL A 17 1.90 6.96 4.16
N ALA A 18 1.52 6.66 5.40
CA ALA A 18 1.81 7.50 6.57
C ALA A 18 3.32 7.70 6.81
N PHE A 19 4.11 6.65 6.61
CA PHE A 19 5.56 6.70 6.77
C PHE A 19 6.31 7.05 5.48
N LYS A 20 5.61 7.43 4.41
CA LYS A 20 6.21 7.75 3.10
C LYS A 20 7.17 6.65 2.62
N CYS A 21 6.79 5.40 2.82
CA CYS A 21 7.58 4.27 2.34
C CYS A 21 7.59 4.28 0.80
N PRO A 22 8.76 4.31 0.14
CA PRO A 22 8.82 4.36 -1.31
C PRO A 22 8.41 3.04 -1.98
N ILE A 23 8.37 1.93 -1.22
CA ILE A 23 8.02 0.60 -1.72
C ILE A 23 7.14 -0.13 -0.71
N ILE A 24 6.07 -0.76 -1.20
CA ILE A 24 5.26 -1.73 -0.46
C ILE A 24 5.29 -3.09 -1.18
N LYS A 25 5.68 -4.14 -0.46
CA LYS A 25 5.61 -5.53 -0.95
C LYS A 25 4.34 -6.21 -0.43
N ALA A 26 3.28 -6.21 -1.24
CA ALA A 26 1.95 -6.71 -0.88
C ALA A 26 1.51 -7.99 -1.63
N GLY A 27 2.19 -8.37 -2.72
CA GLY A 27 1.77 -9.45 -3.63
C GLY A 27 0.50 -9.11 -4.42
N VAL A 28 0.14 -9.92 -5.42
CA VAL A 28 -0.96 -9.59 -6.36
C VAL A 28 -2.00 -10.71 -6.59
N VAL A 29 -1.72 -11.93 -6.14
CA VAL A 29 -2.62 -13.09 -6.28
C VAL A 29 -3.26 -13.36 -4.92
N GLU A 30 -4.57 -13.69 -4.85
CA GLU A 30 -5.35 -13.96 -3.62
C GLU A 30 -5.96 -12.71 -2.95
N GLY A 31 -7.16 -12.87 -2.38
CA GLY A 31 -7.97 -11.76 -1.84
C GLY A 31 -7.28 -10.93 -0.76
N ALA A 32 -6.50 -11.57 0.13
CA ALA A 32 -5.73 -10.90 1.17
C ALA A 32 -4.71 -9.88 0.64
N ARG A 33 -4.20 -10.11 -0.57
CA ARG A 33 -3.18 -9.30 -1.23
C ARG A 33 -3.83 -8.17 -2.01
N ILE A 34 -4.90 -8.51 -2.75
CA ILE A 34 -5.74 -7.56 -3.48
C ILE A 34 -6.35 -6.52 -2.52
N ALA A 35 -6.78 -6.92 -1.31
CA ALA A 35 -7.35 -6.00 -0.33
C ALA A 35 -6.42 -4.82 0.00
N LYS A 36 -5.11 -5.07 0.12
CA LYS A 36 -4.10 -4.03 0.40
C LYS A 36 -3.88 -3.10 -0.81
N ILE A 37 -3.90 -3.64 -2.02
CA ILE A 37 -3.78 -2.84 -3.26
C ILE A 37 -5.01 -1.97 -3.47
N ASN A 38 -6.20 -2.54 -3.32
CA ASN A 38 -7.46 -1.80 -3.44
C ASN A 38 -7.53 -0.68 -2.40
N GLU A 39 -6.96 -0.88 -1.20
CA GLU A 39 -6.88 0.19 -0.23
C GLU A 39 -5.94 1.32 -0.66
N LEU A 40 -4.81 1.03 -1.30
CA LEU A 40 -3.95 2.09 -1.84
C LEU A 40 -4.70 2.95 -2.86
N LEU A 41 -5.53 2.32 -3.72
CA LEU A 41 -6.40 3.04 -4.66
C LEU A 41 -7.42 3.93 -3.95
N ARG A 42 -8.04 3.44 -2.87
CA ARG A 42 -8.98 4.24 -2.06
C ARG A 42 -8.28 5.40 -1.35
N ILE A 43 -7.05 5.20 -0.86
CA ILE A 43 -6.26 6.26 -0.23
C ILE A 43 -5.88 7.33 -1.26
N GLU A 44 -5.45 6.92 -2.45
CA GLU A 44 -5.16 7.82 -3.57
C GLU A 44 -6.40 8.66 -3.93
N GLU A 45 -7.54 8.01 -4.15
CA GLU A 45 -8.81 8.67 -4.44
C GLU A 45 -9.22 9.66 -3.34
N PHE A 46 -9.06 9.28 -2.07
CA PHE A 46 -9.35 10.15 -0.93
C PHE A 46 -8.42 11.37 -0.83
N LEU A 47 -7.14 11.22 -1.15
CA LEU A 47 -6.17 12.30 -1.10
C LEU A 47 -6.35 13.28 -2.27
N GLY A 48 -6.82 12.81 -3.42
CA GLY A 48 -7.01 13.60 -4.63
C GLY A 48 -5.70 14.25 -5.08
N GLU A 49 -5.71 15.55 -5.34
CA GLU A 49 -4.53 16.31 -5.78
C GLU A 49 -3.39 16.36 -4.76
N ARG A 50 -3.63 15.94 -3.52
CA ARG A 50 -2.60 15.84 -2.47
C ARG A 50 -1.84 14.51 -2.51
N ALA A 51 -2.26 13.55 -3.33
CA ALA A 51 -1.58 12.27 -3.45
C ALA A 51 -0.23 12.47 -4.15
N GLU A 52 0.84 11.94 -3.55
CA GLU A 52 2.18 12.01 -4.10
C GLU A 52 2.91 10.68 -3.86
N MET A 53 3.67 10.24 -4.85
CA MET A 53 4.54 9.08 -4.71
C MET A 53 5.76 9.42 -3.85
N ALA A 54 6.11 8.54 -2.91
CA ALA A 54 7.32 8.73 -2.11
C ALA A 54 8.60 8.56 -2.95
N GLU A 55 9.62 9.34 -2.61
CA GLU A 55 10.90 9.35 -3.33
C GLU A 55 11.72 8.09 -3.01
N LEU A 56 12.04 7.31 -4.05
CA LEU A 56 12.94 6.18 -3.95
C LEU A 56 14.38 6.64 -4.18
N HIS A 57 15.14 6.75 -3.09
CA HIS A 57 16.57 7.04 -3.16
C HIS A 57 17.32 5.76 -3.54
N ILE A 58 17.94 5.76 -4.72
CA ILE A 58 18.83 4.70 -5.20
C ILE A 58 20.25 5.29 -5.27
N PRO A 59 21.25 4.68 -4.61
CA PRO A 59 22.63 5.14 -4.65
C PRO A 59 23.28 4.99 -6.04
#